data_AF-A0AA43ZX47-F1
#
_entry.id   AF-A0AA43ZX47-F1
#
_cell.length_a   1.000
_cell.length_b   1.000
_cell.length_c   1.000
_cell.angle_alpha   90.00
_cell.angle_beta   90.00
_cell.angle_gamma   90.00
#
_symmetry.space_group_name_H-M   'P 1'
#
loop_
_entity.id
_entity.type
_entity.pdbx_description
1 polymer ?
#
loop_
_entity_poly.entity_id
_entity_poly.type
_entity_poly.pdbx_seq_one_letter_code
_entity_poly.pdbx_strand_id
1 'polypeptide(L)' 'MAINMEDYVCEFCGKTCKNIVFAAFVCDDPACLEKAQQARGGPGGHMARKAAGKPIIPEDLEETAREMSGQQ' A
#
# COMPACT_ATOMS: atom_id res chain seq x y z
N MET A 1 10.06 -17.58 3.43
CA MET A 1 8.78 -17.86 2.75
C MET A 1 8.67 -16.90 1.58
N ALA A 2 8.40 -17.39 0.38
CA ALA A 2 8.07 -16.54 -0.75
C ALA A 2 6.56 -16.27 -0.74
N ILE A 3 6.15 -15.05 -1.07
CA ILE A 3 4.73 -14.73 -1.25
C ILE A 3 4.26 -15.40 -2.54
N ASN A 4 3.16 -16.17 -2.47
CA ASN A 4 2.44 -16.63 -3.64
C ASN A 4 1.40 -15.59 -4.04
N MET A 5 1.51 -15.02 -5.25
CA MET A 5 0.65 -13.92 -5.68
C MET A 5 -0.78 -14.35 -5.98
N GLU A 6 -1.01 -15.64 -6.27
CA GLU A 6 -2.35 -16.15 -6.57
C GLU A 6 -3.27 -16.20 -5.34
N ASP A 7 -2.71 -16.12 -4.13
CA ASP A 7 -3.47 -16.04 -2.88
C ASP A 7 -4.09 -14.65 -2.66
N TYR A 8 -3.75 -13.66 -3.51
CA TYR A 8 -4.16 -12.28 -3.37
C TYR A 8 -4.92 -11.79 -4.61
N VAL A 9 -5.80 -10.82 -4.39
CA VAL A 9 -6.52 -10.11 -5.46
C VAL A 9 -6.02 -8.68 -5.57
N CYS A 10 -6.15 -8.12 -6.77
CA CYS A 10 -5.88 -6.72 -7.04
C CYS A 10 -6.80 -5.84 -6.19
N GLU A 11 -6.22 -4.97 -5.37
CA GLU A 11 -6.95 -4.06 -4.48
C GLU A 11 -7.89 -3.10 -5.23
N PHE A 12 -7.68 -2.89 -6.55
CA PHE A 12 -8.43 -1.90 -7.35
C PHE A 12 -9.50 -2.49 -8.26
N CYS A 13 -9.35 -3.74 -8.72
CA CYS A 13 -10.30 -4.35 -9.67
C CYS A 13 -10.72 -5.77 -9.31
N GLY A 14 -10.16 -6.37 -8.26
CA GLY A 14 -10.53 -7.70 -7.78
C GLY A 14 -10.03 -8.88 -8.62
N LYS A 15 -9.37 -8.65 -9.77
CA LYS A 15 -8.69 -9.72 -10.53
C LYS A 15 -7.52 -10.31 -9.75
N THR A 16 -7.04 -11.49 -10.12
CA THR A 16 -5.85 -12.10 -9.51
C THR A 16 -4.65 -11.17 -9.49
N CYS A 17 -3.95 -11.08 -8.36
CA CYS A 17 -2.72 -10.31 -8.21
C CYS A 17 -1.60 -10.90 -9.08
N LYS A 18 -0.83 -10.01 -9.72
CA LYS A 18 0.33 -10.35 -10.55
C LYS A 18 1.58 -9.56 -10.17
N ASN A 19 1.42 -8.44 -9.47
CA ASN A 19 2.51 -7.60 -8.98
C ASN A 19 2.23 -7.06 -7.58
N ILE A 20 3.30 -6.72 -6.88
CA ILE A 20 3.27 -5.96 -5.62
C ILE A 20 4.05 -4.67 -5.85
N VAL A 21 3.38 -3.53 -5.91
CA VAL A 21 4.02 -2.22 -6.13
C VAL A 21 3.47 -1.19 -5.16
N PHE A 22 4.35 -0.30 -4.69
CA PHE A 22 3.98 0.75 -3.71
C PHE A 22 3.27 0.21 -2.46
N ALA A 23 3.63 -1.02 -2.04
CA ALA A 23 2.97 -1.77 -0.96
C ALA A 23 1.47 -2.06 -1.21
N ALA A 24 1.07 -2.25 -2.47
CA ALA A 24 -0.27 -2.70 -2.86
C ALA A 24 -0.20 -3.95 -3.76
N PHE A 25 -1.13 -4.88 -3.57
CA PHE A 25 -1.35 -6.04 -4.42
C PHE A 25 -2.18 -5.65 -5.65
N VAL A 26 -1.64 -5.87 -6.85
CA VAL A 26 -2.26 -5.39 -8.11
C VAL A 26 -2.08 -6.37 -9.26
N CYS A 27 -2.99 -6.29 -10.24
CA CYS A 27 -2.84 -6.95 -11.53
C CYS A 27 -1.94 -6.14 -12.49
N ASP A 28 -1.73 -6.64 -13.71
CA ASP A 28 -0.92 -6.00 -14.76
C ASP A 28 -1.67 -4.88 -15.53
N ASP A 29 -2.91 -4.55 -15.15
CA ASP A 29 -3.66 -3.49 -15.80
C ASP A 29 -3.02 -2.12 -15.49
N PRO A 30 -2.60 -1.34 -16.51
CA PRO A 30 -1.98 -0.04 -16.32
C PRO A 30 -2.81 0.91 -15.46
N ALA A 31 -4.14 0.86 -15.56
CA ALA A 31 -5.01 1.70 -14.77
C ALA A 31 -4.98 1.33 -13.27
N CYS A 32 -4.73 0.06 -12.93
CA CYS A 32 -4.57 -0.37 -11.53
C CYS A 32 -3.18 0.00 -10.99
N LEU A 33 -2.15 -0.08 -11.81
CA LEU A 33 -0.78 0.36 -11.46
C LEU A 33 -0.75 1.87 -11.16
N GLU A 34 -1.41 2.68 -11.98
CA GLU A 34 -1.52 4.12 -11.76
C GLU A 34 -2.31 4.43 -10.48
N LYS A 35 -3.44 3.76 -10.25
CA LYS A 35 -4.21 3.89 -9.00
C LYS A 35 -3.38 3.54 -7.77
N ALA A 36 -2.55 2.50 -7.83
CA ALA A 36 -1.62 2.15 -6.76
C ALA A 36 -0.62 3.28 -6.48
N GLN A 37 -0.04 3.85 -7.54
CA GLN A 37 0.87 4.99 -7.42
C GLN A 37 0.19 6.19 -6.77
N GLN A 38 -1.00 6.57 -7.22
CA GLN A 38 -1.73 7.71 -6.67
C GLN A 38 -2.16 7.47 -5.21
N ALA A 39 -2.69 6.28 -4.91
CA ALA A 39 -3.18 5.94 -3.57
C ALA A 39 -2.06 5.87 -2.52
N ARG A 40 -0.86 5.42 -2.91
CA ARG A 40 0.27 5.19 -2.00
C ARG A 40 1.39 6.23 -2.13
N GLY A 41 1.23 7.21 -3.03
CA GLY A 41 2.18 8.30 -3.26
C GLY A 41 3.40 7.92 -4.12
N GLY A 42 3.37 6.76 -4.78
CA GLY A 42 4.38 6.33 -5.74
C GLY A 42 5.79 6.12 -5.17
N PRO A 43 6.84 6.18 -6.03
CA PRO A 43 8.23 6.14 -5.57
C PRO A 43 8.49 7.32 -4.63
N GLY A 44 8.72 7.03 -3.34
CA GLY A 44 8.92 8.07 -2.32
C GLY A 44 7.63 8.64 -1.72
N GLY A 45 6.50 7.92 -1.75
CA GLY A 45 5.23 8.37 -1.16
C GLY A 45 5.35 8.84 0.30
N HIS A 46 6.26 8.25 1.08
CA HIS A 46 6.56 8.69 2.45
C HIS A 46 7.16 10.12 2.51
N MET A 47 7.98 10.51 1.54
CA MET A 47 8.51 11.87 1.41
C MET A 47 7.44 12.84 0.92
N ALA A 48 6.56 12.41 0.02
CA ALA A 48 5.43 13.22 -0.44
C ALA A 48 4.50 13.60 0.73
N ARG A 49 4.22 12.66 1.65
CA ARG A 49 3.47 12.94 2.89
C ARG A 49 4.18 13.97 3.75
N LYS A 50 5.48 13.80 3.98
CA LYS A 50 6.31 14.76 4.74
C LYS A 50 6.28 16.16 4.13
N ALA A 51 6.41 16.26 2.80
CA ALA A 51 6.35 17.54 2.08
C ALA A 51 4.98 18.21 2.19
N ALA A 52 3.91 17.41 2.29
CA ALA A 52 2.55 17.88 2.54
C ALA A 52 2.27 18.20 4.02
N GLY A 53 3.28 18.17 4.90
CA GLY A 53 3.13 18.41 6.34
C GLY A 53 2.41 17.28 7.09
N LYS A 54 2.26 16.11 6.47
CA LYS A 54 1.62 14.92 7.07
C LYS A 54 2.67 13.98 7.67
N PRO A 55 2.32 13.18 8.69
CA PRO A 55 3.17 12.11 9.19
C PRO A 55 3.61 11.14 8.08
N ILE A 56 4.86 10.68 8.19
CA ILE A 56 5.49 9.73 7.25
C ILE A 56 4.73 8.40 7.27
N ILE A 57 4.39 7.93 8.46
CA ILE A 57 3.52 6.78 8.66
C ILE A 57 2.08 7.30 8.66
N PRO A 58 1.17 6.73 7.86
CA PRO A 58 -0.25 7.04 7.95
C PRO A 58 -0.80 6.82 9.38
N GLU A 59 -1.64 7.74 9.85
CA GLU A 59 -2.12 7.74 11.25
C GLU A 59 -2.93 6.48 11.60
N ASP A 60 -3.67 5.94 10.63
CA ASP A 60 -4.41 4.67 10.72
C ASP A 60 -3.47 3.47 10.94
N LEU A 61 -2.27 3.52 10.34
CA LEU A 61 -1.24 2.50 10.57
C LEU A 61 -0.52 2.69 11.90
N GLU A 62 -0.34 3.94 12.36
CA GLU A 62 0.20 4.19 13.71
C GLU A 62 -0.75 3.69 14.81
N GLU A 63 -2.06 3.89 14.64
CA GLU A 63 -3.09 3.37 15.53
C GLU A 63 -3.04 1.84 15.58
N THR A 64 -3.06 1.19 14.42
CA THR A 64 -2.93 -0.28 14.32
C THR A 64 -1.65 -0.79 14.98
N ALA A 65 -0.52 -0.08 14.80
CA ALA A 65 0.75 -0.46 15.40
C ALA A 65 0.74 -0.33 16.94
N ARG A 66 0.05 0.68 17.49
CA ARG A 66 -0.15 0.82 18.95
C ARG A 66 -1.00 -0.30 19.50
N GLU A 67 -2.11 -0.62 18.83
CA GLU A 67 -3.00 -1.73 19.21
C GLU A 67 -2.27 -3.07 19.21
N MET A 68 -1.49 -3.36 18.17
CA MET A 68 -0.74 -4.62 18.05
C MET A 68 0.47 -4.72 18.98
N SER A 69 1.04 -3.58 19.40
CA SER A 69 2.17 -3.55 20.34
C SER A 69 1.75 -3.61 21.81
N GLY A 70 0.44 -3.60 22.11
CA GLY A 70 -0.10 -3.70 23.48
C GLY A 70 0.26 -2.51 24.36
N GLN A 71 0.68 -1.39 23.77
CA GLN A 71 0.95 -0.15 24.48
C GLN A 71 -0.35 0.65 24.56
N GLN A 72 -1.09 0.46 25.66
CA GLN A 72 -2.22 1.31 26.06
C GLN A 72 -1.72 2.57 26.77
#